data_AF-A0A958PTC7-F1
#
_entry.id   AF-A0A958PTC7-F1
#
_cell.length_a   1.000
_cell.length_b   1.000
_cell.length_c   1.000
_cell.angle_alpha   90.00
_cell.angle_beta   90.00
_cell.angle_gamma   90.00
#
_symmetry.space_group_name_H-M   'P 1'
#
loop_
_entity.id
_entity.type
_entity.pdbx_description
1 polymer ?
#
loop_
_entity_poly.entity_id
_entity_poly.type
_entity_poly.pdbx_seq_one_letter_code
_entity_poly.pdbx_strand_id
1 'polypeptide(L)'
;MIAQQLDTIIKMPKGYQGATLTMHLVKIHPDLVPVWDRPTPELNIFDEIYKENKEYFQAAILGPEPPFSVLALGGTHLTYRLDDLYVLNLNAYIDAYGNLVSDSDGDGLSDEQEASLGFDPLDPRSQSPCLDGFFHLHGCRSVSCDADYDRDGDSLNDCEEKTIQTNTKKIDSDSDNILDLHELLRGLNPNTDQRLTSSANDGYTDNQHFYMGLHPRTRVYQLNGVPPIEIEMTFVKYNSVRDESGNPAVTGVYRAVVNHIPIATTQKTKDFAIPRRYDDTRDKDRYVGPLPHDKNINQLLFVAKVAANEDPNDFYWLIHRQSIQKIDFPGSVIHMEIDFS
;
A
#
# COMPACT_ATOMS: atom_id res chain seq x y z
N MET A 1 27.87 -29.17 -18.56
CA MET A 1 28.80 -28.28 -17.82
C MET A 1 28.16 -27.69 -16.57
N ILE A 2 26.93 -27.15 -16.65
CA ILE A 2 26.18 -26.61 -15.49
C ILE A 2 25.95 -27.66 -14.39
N ALA A 3 25.53 -28.89 -14.72
CA ALA A 3 25.30 -29.96 -13.73
C ALA A 3 26.55 -30.40 -12.93
N GLN A 4 27.74 -30.38 -13.52
CA GLN A 4 29.01 -30.69 -12.82
C GLN A 4 29.47 -29.52 -11.93
N GLN A 5 29.16 -28.28 -12.32
CA GLN A 5 29.43 -27.10 -11.49
C GLN A 5 28.46 -27.00 -10.30
N LEU A 6 27.20 -27.40 -10.46
CA LEU A 6 26.22 -27.46 -9.35
C LEU A 6 26.64 -28.43 -8.26
N ASP A 7 27.06 -29.66 -8.60
CA ASP A 7 27.44 -30.67 -7.60
C ASP A 7 28.64 -30.22 -6.76
N THR A 8 29.52 -29.40 -7.35
CA THR A 8 30.66 -28.78 -6.65
C THR A 8 30.23 -27.66 -5.70
N ILE A 9 29.21 -26.88 -6.08
CA ILE A 9 28.65 -25.79 -5.25
C ILE A 9 27.83 -26.36 -4.09
N ILE A 10 27.03 -27.40 -4.36
CA ILE A 10 26.18 -28.07 -3.36
C ILE A 10 27.05 -28.76 -2.28
N LYS A 11 28.19 -29.36 -2.66
CA LYS A 11 29.06 -30.15 -1.77
C LYS A 11 30.32 -29.39 -1.30
N MET A 12 30.22 -28.08 -1.02
CA MET A 12 31.38 -27.34 -0.52
C MET A 12 31.92 -27.94 0.80
N PRO A 13 33.21 -28.32 0.88
CA PRO A 13 33.78 -28.89 2.12
C PRO A 13 33.79 -27.88 3.28
N LYS A 14 33.57 -28.37 4.51
CA LYS A 14 33.49 -27.60 5.79
C LYS A 14 34.77 -26.82 6.21
N GLY A 15 35.60 -26.33 5.30
CA GLY A 15 36.87 -25.67 5.62
C GLY A 15 37.27 -24.50 4.71
N TYR A 16 36.42 -24.11 3.75
CA TYR A 16 36.70 -22.95 2.90
C TYR A 16 36.24 -21.65 3.59
N GLN A 17 37.10 -20.61 3.55
CA GLN A 17 36.68 -19.24 3.82
C GLN A 17 35.60 -18.88 2.76
N GLY A 18 34.45 -18.38 3.20
CA GLY A 18 33.23 -18.26 2.38
C GLY A 18 33.47 -17.78 0.95
N ALA A 19 32.73 -18.38 0.00
CA ALA A 19 32.80 -18.03 -1.42
C ALA A 19 31.53 -17.30 -1.85
N THR A 20 31.67 -16.20 -2.58
CA THR A 20 30.54 -15.50 -3.21
C THR A 20 30.31 -16.04 -4.61
N LEU A 21 29.10 -16.56 -4.86
CA LEU A 21 28.66 -16.93 -6.20
C LEU A 21 27.73 -15.84 -6.75
N THR A 22 28.11 -15.19 -7.84
CA THR A 22 27.23 -14.26 -8.57
C THR A 22 26.59 -15.00 -9.75
N MET A 23 25.27 -15.07 -9.75
CA MET A 23 24.48 -15.64 -10.85
C MET A 23 23.74 -14.52 -11.59
N HIS A 24 23.84 -14.49 -12.91
CA HIS A 24 23.03 -13.63 -13.76
C HIS A 24 21.77 -14.38 -14.16
N LEU A 25 20.63 -13.98 -13.58
CA LEU A 25 19.33 -14.57 -13.89
C LEU A 25 18.71 -13.84 -15.07
N VAL A 26 18.08 -14.59 -15.98
CA VAL A 26 17.38 -14.03 -17.16
C VAL A 26 15.92 -14.47 -17.10
N LYS A 27 15.00 -13.52 -17.21
CA LYS A 27 13.57 -13.79 -17.32
C LYS A 27 13.28 -14.32 -18.73
N ILE A 28 12.70 -15.51 -18.82
CA ILE A 28 12.32 -16.15 -20.08
C ILE A 28 10.81 -16.34 -20.08
N HIS A 29 10.14 -15.97 -21.18
CA HIS A 29 8.70 -16.19 -21.33
C HIS A 29 8.39 -17.70 -21.25
N PRO A 30 7.38 -18.15 -20.48
CA PRO A 30 7.10 -19.58 -20.28
C PRO A 30 6.92 -20.38 -21.58
N ASP A 31 6.34 -19.75 -22.60
CA ASP A 31 6.14 -20.37 -23.92
C ASP A 31 7.44 -20.62 -24.70
N LEU A 32 8.53 -19.94 -24.33
CA LEU A 32 9.86 -20.14 -24.92
C LEU A 32 10.65 -21.25 -24.21
N VAL A 33 10.12 -21.79 -23.11
CA VAL A 33 10.75 -22.89 -22.36
C VAL A 33 10.18 -24.22 -22.87
N PRO A 34 11.02 -25.11 -23.44
CA PRO A 34 10.59 -26.45 -23.85
C PRO A 34 9.88 -27.17 -22.71
N VAL A 35 8.84 -27.95 -23.01
CA VAL A 35 8.00 -28.62 -21.99
C VAL A 35 8.83 -29.46 -21.00
N TRP A 36 9.92 -30.07 -21.47
CA TRP A 36 10.86 -30.87 -20.67
C TRP A 36 11.84 -30.04 -19.81
N ASP A 37 12.01 -28.76 -20.13
CA ASP A 37 12.83 -27.79 -19.36
C ASP A 37 11.97 -26.88 -18.47
N ARG A 38 10.64 -27.07 -18.46
CA ARG A 38 9.77 -26.31 -17.57
C ARG A 38 10.08 -26.70 -16.12
N PRO A 39 10.27 -25.71 -15.22
CA PRO A 39 10.59 -25.99 -13.83
C PRO A 39 9.48 -26.83 -13.20
N THR A 40 9.86 -27.94 -12.58
CA THR A 40 8.98 -28.63 -11.64
C THR A 40 8.89 -27.78 -10.37
N PRO A 41 7.70 -27.55 -9.79
CA PRO A 41 7.52 -26.67 -8.62
C PRO A 41 8.39 -27.01 -7.40
N GLU A 42 8.95 -28.23 -7.36
CA GLU A 42 9.61 -28.82 -6.20
C GLU A 42 11.14 -28.73 -6.22
N LEU A 43 11.74 -28.21 -7.29
CA LEU A 43 13.20 -28.24 -7.50
C LEU A 43 13.71 -26.88 -7.96
N ASN A 44 14.18 -26.08 -7.02
CA ASN A 44 15.01 -24.92 -7.31
C ASN A 44 16.45 -25.17 -6.82
N ILE A 45 17.43 -24.61 -7.53
CA ILE A 45 18.86 -24.78 -7.23
C ILE A 45 19.23 -24.26 -5.83
N PHE A 46 18.57 -23.20 -5.37
CA PHE A 46 18.86 -22.56 -4.09
C PHE A 46 18.39 -23.42 -2.91
N ASP A 47 17.23 -24.10 -3.03
CA ASP A 47 16.74 -25.08 -2.07
C ASP A 47 17.70 -26.27 -1.91
N GLU A 48 18.26 -26.77 -3.02
CA GLU A 48 19.24 -27.86 -2.97
C GLU A 48 20.55 -27.43 -2.31
N ILE A 49 21.03 -26.21 -2.60
CA ILE A 49 22.22 -25.68 -1.92
C ILE A 49 21.94 -25.46 -0.42
N TYR A 50 20.75 -24.94 -0.08
CA TYR A 50 20.35 -24.69 1.29
C TYR A 50 20.20 -25.98 2.12
N LYS A 51 19.59 -27.04 1.58
CA LYS A 51 19.45 -28.35 2.27
C LYS A 51 20.79 -28.88 2.76
N GLU A 52 21.83 -28.73 1.94
CA GLU A 52 23.18 -29.22 2.25
C GLU A 52 24.01 -28.23 3.09
N ASN A 53 23.69 -26.93 3.06
CA ASN A 53 24.51 -25.86 3.64
C ASN A 53 23.74 -24.90 4.58
N LYS A 54 22.70 -25.40 5.26
CA LYS A 54 21.73 -24.61 6.05
C LYS A 54 22.34 -23.59 7.03
N GLU A 55 23.46 -23.90 7.66
CA GLU A 55 24.11 -23.02 8.66
C GLU A 55 24.90 -21.86 8.05
N TYR A 56 25.27 -21.93 6.77
CA TYR A 56 26.22 -21.01 6.12
C TYR A 56 25.71 -20.39 4.83
N PHE A 57 24.56 -20.87 4.31
CA PHE A 57 24.01 -20.42 3.06
C PHE A 57 23.28 -19.08 3.23
N GLN A 58 23.70 -18.09 2.44
CA GLN A 58 23.04 -16.79 2.31
C GLN A 58 22.86 -16.51 0.83
N ALA A 59 21.64 -16.17 0.42
CA ALA A 59 21.33 -15.74 -0.93
C ALA A 59 20.47 -14.48 -0.90
N ALA A 60 20.72 -13.61 -1.86
CA ALA A 60 19.90 -12.45 -2.14
C ALA A 60 19.78 -12.32 -3.66
N ILE A 61 18.58 -12.04 -4.15
CA ILE A 61 18.38 -11.70 -5.56
C ILE A 61 18.57 -10.19 -5.68
N LEU A 62 19.55 -9.80 -6.49
CA LEU A 62 19.85 -8.41 -6.74
C LEU A 62 19.38 -8.02 -8.15
N GLY A 63 18.24 -7.33 -8.26
CA GLY A 63 17.68 -6.84 -9.52
C GLY A 63 16.38 -6.02 -9.35
N PRO A 64 16.11 -5.04 -10.23
CA PRO A 64 14.91 -4.19 -10.13
C PRO A 64 13.60 -4.96 -10.35
N GLU A 65 13.67 -6.08 -11.08
CA GLU A 65 12.61 -7.08 -11.19
C GLU A 65 13.22 -8.44 -10.82
N PRO A 66 13.22 -8.85 -9.54
CA PRO A 66 13.64 -10.20 -9.21
C PRO A 66 12.75 -11.19 -10.00
N PRO A 67 13.30 -12.24 -10.62
CA PRO A 67 12.49 -13.21 -11.34
C PRO A 67 11.42 -13.77 -10.41
N PHE A 68 10.15 -13.53 -10.77
CA PHE A 68 8.93 -13.91 -10.05
C PHE A 68 8.83 -15.40 -9.64
N SER A 69 9.70 -16.25 -10.20
CA SER A 69 9.67 -17.71 -10.06
C SER A 69 10.78 -18.27 -9.18
N VAL A 70 11.59 -17.46 -8.50
CA VAL A 70 12.53 -17.99 -7.49
C VAL A 70 11.77 -18.10 -6.17
N LEU A 71 10.86 -19.08 -6.13
CA LEU A 71 10.15 -19.50 -4.93
C LEU A 71 11.18 -20.14 -4.00
N ALA A 72 11.35 -19.59 -2.79
CA ALA A 72 12.27 -20.04 -1.76
C ALA A 72 13.76 -20.03 -2.17
N LEU A 73 14.49 -19.02 -1.73
CA LEU A 73 15.96 -19.02 -1.84
C LEU A 73 16.62 -20.05 -0.92
N GLY A 74 15.88 -20.82 -0.12
CA GLY A 74 16.45 -21.70 0.89
C GLY A 74 17.29 -20.92 1.92
N GLY A 75 16.76 -20.64 3.10
CA GLY A 75 17.45 -19.76 4.04
C GLY A 75 16.52 -19.24 5.13
N THR A 76 17.07 -18.71 6.21
CA THR A 76 16.33 -17.86 7.18
C THR A 76 16.25 -16.40 6.71
N HIS A 77 16.69 -16.09 5.49
CA HIS A 77 16.66 -14.73 4.95
C HIS A 77 15.37 -14.50 4.18
N LEU A 78 14.46 -13.73 4.77
CA LEU A 78 13.31 -13.18 4.07
C LEU A 78 13.78 -12.06 3.16
N THR A 79 13.33 -12.05 1.91
CA THR A 79 13.60 -10.97 0.97
C THR A 79 12.30 -10.28 0.59
N TYR A 80 12.23 -8.97 0.79
CA TYR A 80 11.01 -8.20 0.59
C TYR A 80 11.07 -7.35 -0.68
N ARG A 81 9.96 -7.29 -1.43
CA ARG A 81 9.78 -6.40 -2.58
C ARG A 81 8.57 -5.49 -2.38
N LEU A 82 8.60 -4.32 -3.01
CA LEU A 82 7.41 -3.52 -3.19
C LEU A 82 6.44 -4.29 -4.10
N ASP A 83 5.26 -4.60 -3.58
CA ASP A 83 4.17 -5.23 -4.33
C ASP A 83 3.24 -4.15 -4.92
N ASP A 84 2.93 -3.12 -4.13
CA ASP A 84 2.06 -2.03 -4.54
C ASP A 84 2.37 -0.72 -3.83
N LEU A 85 2.07 0.42 -4.46
CA LEU A 85 2.23 1.75 -3.90
C LEU A 85 1.18 2.72 -4.45
N TYR A 86 0.44 3.36 -3.55
CA TYR A 86 -0.37 4.53 -3.88
C TYR A 86 -0.15 5.67 -2.91
N VAL A 87 -0.56 6.85 -3.35
CA VAL A 87 -0.52 8.07 -2.56
C VAL A 87 -1.87 8.75 -2.68
N LEU A 88 -2.39 9.20 -1.54
CA LEU A 88 -3.57 10.04 -1.50
C LEU A 88 -3.32 11.25 -0.60
N ASN A 89 -3.99 12.35 -0.92
CA ASN A 89 -4.18 13.45 0.01
C ASN A 89 -5.50 13.22 0.73
N LEU A 90 -5.49 13.07 2.06
CA LEU A 90 -6.71 12.92 2.82
C LEU A 90 -7.57 14.18 2.79
N ASN A 91 -6.97 15.36 2.59
CA ASN A 91 -7.68 16.63 2.72
C ASN A 91 -8.09 17.31 1.40
N ALA A 92 -7.84 16.65 0.27
CA ALA A 92 -8.26 17.13 -1.04
C ALA A 92 -8.35 15.97 -2.03
N TYR A 93 -9.34 16.02 -2.91
CA TYR A 93 -9.53 15.02 -3.94
C TYR A 93 -10.14 15.63 -5.20
N ILE A 94 -10.14 14.85 -6.28
CA ILE A 94 -10.80 15.22 -7.53
C ILE A 94 -12.19 14.58 -7.54
N ASP A 95 -13.23 15.41 -7.56
CA ASP A 95 -14.62 14.96 -7.55
C ASP A 95 -15.01 14.21 -8.84
N ALA A 96 -16.23 13.65 -8.86
CA ALA A 96 -16.81 12.95 -10.01
C ALA A 96 -16.89 13.79 -11.31
N TYR A 97 -16.75 15.11 -11.20
CA TYR A 97 -16.86 16.08 -12.28
C TYR A 97 -15.49 16.64 -12.72
N GLY A 98 -14.39 16.12 -12.15
CA GLY A 98 -13.03 16.52 -12.50
C GLY A 98 -12.55 17.80 -11.82
N ASN A 99 -13.20 18.24 -10.74
CA ASN A 99 -12.80 19.42 -9.97
C ASN A 99 -12.00 19.03 -8.73
N LEU A 100 -10.96 19.80 -8.43
CA LEU A 100 -10.28 19.73 -7.14
C LEU A 100 -11.18 20.33 -6.05
N VAL A 101 -11.52 19.52 -5.06
CA VAL A 101 -12.30 19.95 -3.88
C VAL A 101 -11.46 19.80 -2.61
N SER A 102 -11.81 20.59 -1.59
CA SER A 102 -11.18 20.53 -0.26
C SER A 102 -12.09 19.72 0.67
N ASP A 103 -11.47 18.89 1.49
CA ASP A 103 -12.09 18.04 2.51
C ASP A 103 -11.26 18.27 3.79
N SER A 104 -11.61 19.29 4.56
CA SER A 104 -10.73 19.83 5.57
C SER A 104 -10.50 18.87 6.72
N ASP A 105 -11.41 17.95 7.02
CA ASP A 105 -11.25 16.96 8.08
C ASP A 105 -11.00 15.53 7.58
N GLY A 106 -11.10 15.30 6.27
CA GLY A 106 -10.63 14.12 5.56
C GLY A 106 -11.61 12.95 5.54
N ASP A 107 -12.89 13.19 5.77
CA ASP A 107 -13.88 12.15 6.03
C ASP A 107 -14.58 11.60 4.77
N GLY A 108 -14.25 12.16 3.59
CA GLY A 108 -14.80 11.78 2.29
C GLY A 108 -15.89 12.72 1.78
N LEU A 109 -16.36 13.69 2.58
CA LEU A 109 -17.19 14.80 2.12
C LEU A 109 -16.34 16.06 1.96
N SER A 110 -16.60 16.84 0.92
CA SER A 110 -15.99 18.16 0.80
C SER A 110 -16.61 19.17 1.76
N ASP A 111 -15.86 20.19 2.16
CA ASP A 111 -16.34 21.28 3.04
C ASP A 111 -17.67 21.88 2.55
N GLU A 112 -17.84 21.97 1.22
CA GLU A 112 -19.07 22.48 0.60
C GLU A 112 -20.25 21.50 0.75
N GLN A 113 -20.00 20.21 0.54
CA GLN A 113 -21.02 19.17 0.72
C GLN A 113 -21.47 19.12 2.17
N GLU A 114 -20.55 19.15 3.13
CA GLU A 114 -20.85 19.12 4.55
C GLU A 114 -21.69 20.33 4.98
N ALA A 115 -21.30 21.53 4.56
CA ALA A 115 -22.08 22.74 4.80
C ALA A 115 -23.51 22.64 4.23
N SER A 116 -23.68 21.97 3.08
CA SER A 116 -24.99 21.77 2.47
C SER A 116 -25.84 20.69 3.16
N LEU A 117 -25.18 19.69 3.75
CA LEU A 117 -25.80 18.54 4.43
C LEU A 117 -26.00 18.77 5.94
N GLY A 118 -25.36 19.80 6.50
CA GLY A 118 -25.41 20.16 7.91
C GLY A 118 -24.36 19.47 8.79
N PHE A 119 -23.32 18.88 8.19
CA PHE A 119 -22.13 18.37 8.89
C PHE A 119 -21.14 19.52 9.17
N ASP A 120 -20.13 19.27 10.00
CA ASP A 120 -19.12 20.26 10.37
C ASP A 120 -17.78 19.96 9.68
N PRO A 121 -17.33 20.80 8.73
CA PRO A 121 -16.11 20.55 7.93
C PRO A 121 -14.77 20.41 8.66
N LEU A 122 -14.81 20.48 9.99
CA LEU A 122 -13.65 20.52 10.87
C LEU A 122 -13.65 19.34 11.85
N ASP A 123 -14.60 18.42 11.74
CA ASP A 123 -14.85 17.30 12.64
C ASP A 123 -15.41 16.10 11.86
N PRO A 124 -14.59 15.09 11.55
CA PRO A 124 -14.94 14.05 10.59
C PRO A 124 -16.06 13.12 11.08
N ARG A 125 -16.53 13.31 12.32
CA ARG A 125 -17.55 12.50 13.01
C ARG A 125 -18.52 13.43 13.76
N SER A 126 -18.96 14.53 13.13
CA SER A 126 -19.64 15.64 13.81
C SER A 126 -21.04 15.30 14.34
N GLN A 127 -21.75 14.36 13.71
CA GLN A 127 -23.12 14.01 14.10
C GLN A 127 -23.27 12.60 14.67
N SER A 128 -22.28 11.74 14.50
CA SER A 128 -22.35 10.35 14.92
C SER A 128 -20.97 9.79 15.26
N PRO A 129 -20.89 8.62 15.91
CA PRO A 129 -19.62 7.92 16.06
C PRO A 129 -18.99 7.45 14.75
N CYS A 130 -19.74 7.42 13.64
CA CYS A 130 -19.26 7.09 12.30
C CYS A 130 -18.79 8.36 11.55
N LEU A 131 -17.91 8.23 10.56
CA LEU A 131 -17.46 9.30 9.68
C LEU A 131 -18.69 9.97 9.03
N ASP A 132 -18.71 11.28 8.82
CA ASP A 132 -19.89 11.95 8.28
C ASP A 132 -20.15 11.54 6.83
N GLY A 133 -19.10 11.36 6.00
CA GLY A 133 -19.20 10.76 4.67
C GLY A 133 -19.76 9.34 4.68
N PHE A 134 -19.30 8.51 5.63
CA PHE A 134 -19.85 7.17 5.83
C PHE A 134 -21.33 7.23 6.26
N PHE A 135 -21.64 8.08 7.24
CA PHE A 135 -22.97 8.25 7.79
C PHE A 135 -23.96 8.75 6.73
N HIS A 136 -23.53 9.66 5.86
CA HIS A 136 -24.33 10.16 4.76
C HIS A 136 -24.72 9.04 3.77
N LEU A 137 -23.76 8.19 3.39
CA LEU A 137 -23.95 7.16 2.37
C LEU A 137 -24.61 5.88 2.91
N HIS A 138 -24.20 5.42 4.08
CA HIS A 138 -24.59 4.11 4.63
C HIS A 138 -25.41 4.22 5.93
N GLY A 139 -25.33 5.35 6.62
CA GLY A 139 -25.76 5.51 8.00
C GLY A 139 -24.85 4.78 8.98
N CYS A 140 -25.09 4.93 10.28
CA CYS A 140 -24.37 4.22 11.34
C CYS A 140 -25.32 3.21 11.98
N ARG A 141 -25.61 2.09 11.29
CA ARG A 141 -26.80 1.25 11.56
C ARG A 141 -26.57 0.11 12.55
N SER A 142 -25.33 -0.22 12.87
CA SER A 142 -25.01 -1.38 13.70
C SER A 142 -25.22 -1.08 15.19
N VAL A 143 -26.05 -1.89 15.87
CA VAL A 143 -26.43 -1.73 17.30
C VAL A 143 -25.67 -2.67 18.25
N SER A 144 -24.80 -3.54 17.72
CA SER A 144 -24.03 -4.54 18.46
C SER A 144 -22.53 -4.46 18.13
N CYS A 145 -22.01 -3.23 18.12
CA CYS A 145 -20.64 -2.89 17.80
C CYS A 145 -20.13 -1.85 18.79
N ASP A 146 -18.81 -1.67 18.82
CA ASP A 146 -18.16 -0.65 19.62
C ASP A 146 -17.47 0.32 18.67
N ALA A 147 -17.99 1.55 18.57
CA ALA A 147 -17.47 2.57 17.66
C ALA A 147 -16.12 3.14 18.11
N ASP A 148 -15.69 2.82 19.34
CA ASP A 148 -14.37 3.20 19.86
C ASP A 148 -13.28 2.21 19.46
N TYR A 149 -13.61 1.07 18.86
CA TYR A 149 -12.65 0.03 18.48
C TYR A 149 -12.55 -0.12 16.96
N ASP A 150 -11.32 -0.32 16.52
CA ASP A 150 -10.92 -0.70 15.17
C ASP A 150 -10.01 -1.93 15.32
N ARG A 151 -10.48 -3.08 14.84
CA ARG A 151 -9.84 -4.36 15.18
C ARG A 151 -8.64 -4.68 14.28
N ASP A 152 -8.64 -4.28 13.02
CA ASP A 152 -7.53 -4.53 12.10
C ASP A 152 -6.63 -3.32 11.88
N GLY A 153 -7.10 -2.11 12.21
CA GLY A 153 -6.33 -0.88 12.19
C GLY A 153 -6.43 -0.10 10.89
N ASP A 154 -7.47 -0.30 10.08
CA ASP A 154 -7.67 0.42 8.82
C ASP A 154 -8.37 1.79 8.99
N SER A 155 -8.64 2.18 10.24
CA SER A 155 -9.32 3.42 10.65
C SER A 155 -10.83 3.47 10.37
N LEU A 156 -11.44 2.37 9.95
CA LEU A 156 -12.88 2.11 10.12
C LEU A 156 -13.11 1.48 11.49
N ASN A 157 -14.08 2.00 12.23
CA ASN A 157 -14.46 1.36 13.48
C ASN A 157 -15.35 0.13 13.22
N ASP A 158 -15.41 -0.77 14.22
CA ASP A 158 -16.18 -2.02 14.20
C ASP A 158 -17.67 -1.80 13.84
N CYS A 159 -18.23 -0.60 14.05
CA CYS A 159 -19.61 -0.25 13.68
C CYS A 159 -19.76 0.11 12.21
N GLU A 160 -18.79 0.83 11.65
CA GLU A 160 -18.70 1.16 10.22
C GLU A 160 -18.55 -0.12 9.43
N GLU A 161 -17.55 -0.93 9.77
CA GLU A 161 -17.26 -2.19 9.08
C GLU A 161 -18.47 -3.13 9.06
N LYS A 162 -19.13 -3.32 10.21
CA LYS A 162 -20.36 -4.15 10.29
C LYS A 162 -21.50 -3.60 9.45
N THR A 163 -21.58 -2.29 9.26
CA THR A 163 -22.67 -1.66 8.49
C THR A 163 -22.49 -1.91 6.99
N ILE A 164 -21.25 -1.93 6.49
CA ILE A 164 -20.94 -2.23 5.07
C ILE A 164 -20.48 -3.67 4.82
N GLN A 165 -20.38 -4.49 5.87
CA GLN A 165 -20.00 -5.91 5.82
C GLN A 165 -18.57 -6.18 5.37
N THR A 166 -17.65 -5.23 5.60
CA THR A 166 -16.21 -5.50 5.50
C THR A 166 -15.76 -6.44 6.63
N ASN A 167 -14.57 -7.01 6.47
CA ASN A 167 -14.01 -7.96 7.39
C ASN A 167 -13.15 -7.25 8.45
N THR A 168 -13.68 -7.15 9.67
CA THR A 168 -13.05 -6.61 10.91
C THR A 168 -11.69 -7.19 11.35
N LYS A 169 -11.03 -7.96 10.50
CA LYS A 169 -9.72 -8.58 10.74
C LYS A 169 -8.79 -8.38 9.54
N LYS A 170 -9.21 -7.62 8.54
CA LYS A 170 -8.51 -7.40 7.28
C LYS A 170 -8.75 -5.97 6.86
N ILE A 171 -7.67 -5.20 6.86
CA ILE A 171 -7.66 -3.81 6.40
C ILE A 171 -7.94 -3.62 4.89
N ASP A 172 -7.98 -4.72 4.13
CA ASP A 172 -8.29 -4.82 2.70
C ASP A 172 -9.13 -6.11 2.55
N SER A 173 -10.45 -5.94 2.52
CA SER A 173 -11.44 -7.01 2.67
C SER A 173 -11.56 -7.88 1.42
N ASP A 174 -11.51 -7.27 0.23
CA ASP A 174 -11.63 -7.95 -1.06
C ASP A 174 -10.28 -8.32 -1.69
N SER A 175 -9.17 -7.86 -1.10
CA SER A 175 -7.80 -8.18 -1.49
C SER A 175 -7.42 -7.64 -2.87
N ASP A 176 -7.85 -6.41 -3.17
CA ASP A 176 -7.52 -5.70 -4.41
C ASP A 176 -6.33 -4.73 -4.32
N ASN A 177 -5.72 -4.63 -3.12
CA ASN A 177 -4.62 -3.76 -2.73
C ASN A 177 -4.99 -2.30 -2.42
N ILE A 178 -6.27 -1.98 -2.23
CA ILE A 178 -6.70 -0.71 -1.64
C ILE A 178 -7.25 -1.01 -0.23
N LEU A 179 -7.03 -0.11 0.73
CA LEU A 179 -7.55 -0.29 2.09
C LEU A 179 -9.03 0.08 2.15
N ASP A 180 -9.82 -0.61 2.97
CA ASP A 180 -11.29 -0.47 2.98
C ASP A 180 -11.72 0.99 3.23
N LEU A 181 -11.08 1.68 4.19
CA LEU A 181 -11.31 3.12 4.41
C LEU A 181 -11.03 3.94 3.14
N HIS A 182 -9.90 3.73 2.49
CA HIS A 182 -9.49 4.56 1.36
C HIS A 182 -10.41 4.37 0.15
N GLU A 183 -10.92 3.16 -0.04
CA GLU A 183 -11.97 2.92 -1.01
C GLU A 183 -13.21 3.76 -0.73
N LEU A 184 -13.70 3.76 0.52
CA LEU A 184 -14.87 4.55 0.91
C LEU A 184 -14.64 6.05 0.71
N LEU A 185 -13.49 6.57 1.16
CA LEU A 185 -13.10 7.98 0.99
C LEU A 185 -13.01 8.39 -0.49
N ARG A 186 -12.89 7.44 -1.42
CA ARG A 186 -12.80 7.70 -2.87
C ARG A 186 -14.02 7.19 -3.65
N GLY A 187 -15.08 6.79 -2.96
CA GLY A 187 -16.35 6.39 -3.57
C GLY A 187 -16.31 5.01 -4.24
N LEU A 188 -15.35 4.17 -3.86
CA LEU A 188 -15.24 2.75 -4.21
C LEU A 188 -15.99 1.88 -3.20
N ASN A 189 -16.10 0.58 -3.48
CA ASN A 189 -16.79 -0.39 -2.64
C ASN A 189 -15.80 -1.45 -2.09
N PRO A 190 -15.53 -1.47 -0.78
CA PRO A 190 -14.49 -2.32 -0.18
C PRO A 190 -14.78 -3.83 -0.14
N ASN A 191 -15.85 -4.26 -0.78
CA ASN A 191 -16.20 -5.67 -0.91
C ASN A 191 -16.24 -6.12 -2.38
N THR A 192 -15.60 -5.38 -3.29
CA THR A 192 -15.63 -5.63 -4.73
C THR A 192 -14.30 -5.26 -5.37
N ASP A 193 -13.55 -6.27 -5.81
CA ASP A 193 -12.25 -6.09 -6.48
C ASP A 193 -12.30 -5.07 -7.63
N GLN A 194 -11.71 -3.90 -7.41
CA GLN A 194 -11.84 -2.74 -8.31
C GLN A 194 -10.99 -2.88 -9.58
N ARG A 195 -10.16 -3.93 -9.66
CA ARG A 195 -9.40 -4.25 -10.88
C ARG A 195 -10.32 -4.83 -11.97
N LEU A 196 -11.54 -5.22 -11.60
CA LEU A 196 -12.52 -5.84 -12.49
C LEU A 196 -13.70 -4.91 -12.83
N THR A 197 -13.80 -3.74 -12.20
CA THR A 197 -14.88 -2.76 -12.37
C THR A 197 -14.43 -1.57 -13.21
N SER A 198 -15.39 -0.92 -13.88
CA SER A 198 -15.17 0.32 -14.64
C SER A 198 -16.44 1.17 -14.63
N SER A 199 -16.52 2.06 -13.65
CA SER A 199 -17.65 2.95 -13.39
C SER A 199 -17.72 4.10 -14.41
N ALA A 200 -16.57 4.67 -14.79
CA ALA A 200 -16.48 5.74 -15.79
C ALA A 200 -16.72 5.25 -17.23
N ASN A 201 -16.47 3.95 -17.51
CA ASN A 201 -16.53 3.32 -18.83
C ASN A 201 -15.67 4.05 -19.90
N ASP A 202 -14.47 4.48 -19.53
CA ASP A 202 -13.56 5.26 -20.38
C ASP A 202 -12.26 4.53 -20.75
N GLY A 203 -12.17 3.24 -20.45
CA GLY A 203 -11.02 2.39 -20.75
C GLY A 203 -10.07 2.17 -19.57
N TYR A 204 -10.34 2.81 -18.42
CA TYR A 204 -9.65 2.56 -17.16
C TYR A 204 -10.55 1.80 -16.17
N THR A 205 -9.94 0.97 -15.34
CA THR A 205 -10.62 0.31 -14.21
C THR A 205 -10.82 1.28 -13.06
N ASP A 206 -11.69 0.96 -12.11
CA ASP A 206 -11.92 1.81 -10.94
C ASP A 206 -10.67 1.86 -10.04
N ASN A 207 -9.94 0.75 -9.94
CA ASN A 207 -8.63 0.67 -9.33
C ASN A 207 -7.63 1.64 -10.00
N GLN A 208 -7.55 1.69 -11.33
CA GLN A 208 -6.67 2.63 -12.03
C GLN A 208 -7.04 4.10 -11.78
N HIS A 209 -8.33 4.44 -11.71
CA HIS A 209 -8.76 5.79 -11.33
C HIS A 209 -8.26 6.16 -9.93
N PHE A 210 -8.33 5.22 -8.99
CA PHE A 210 -7.83 5.44 -7.63
C PHE A 210 -6.34 5.78 -7.58
N TYR A 211 -5.48 5.01 -8.25
CA TYR A 211 -4.03 5.34 -8.32
C TYR A 211 -3.74 6.68 -9.00
N MET A 212 -4.62 7.12 -9.91
CA MET A 212 -4.56 8.43 -10.54
C MET A 212 -5.09 9.57 -9.65
N GLY A 213 -5.58 9.28 -8.44
CA GLY A 213 -6.21 10.25 -7.55
C GLY A 213 -7.58 10.74 -8.04
N LEU A 214 -8.26 9.92 -8.85
CA LEU A 214 -9.55 10.24 -9.46
C LEU A 214 -10.68 9.44 -8.79
N HIS A 215 -11.84 10.07 -8.68
CA HIS A 215 -13.07 9.37 -8.33
C HIS A 215 -13.45 8.37 -9.47
N PRO A 216 -14.00 7.18 -9.17
CA PRO A 216 -14.22 6.10 -10.16
C PRO A 216 -15.18 6.46 -11.31
N ARG A 217 -16.00 7.50 -11.14
CA ARG A 217 -16.89 8.02 -12.19
C ARG A 217 -16.29 9.17 -13.02
N THR A 218 -15.14 9.70 -12.62
CA THR A 218 -14.48 10.81 -13.31
C THR A 218 -13.80 10.29 -14.55
N ARG A 219 -14.18 10.77 -15.72
CA ARG A 219 -13.50 10.37 -16.96
C ARG A 219 -12.17 11.08 -17.08
N VAL A 220 -11.11 10.36 -17.43
CA VAL A 220 -9.73 10.88 -17.47
C VAL A 220 -9.56 12.08 -18.43
N TYR A 221 -10.40 12.19 -19.45
CA TYR A 221 -10.39 13.31 -20.41
C TYR A 221 -11.29 14.51 -20.00
N GLN A 222 -11.93 14.47 -18.84
CA GLN A 222 -12.83 15.52 -18.32
C GLN A 222 -12.25 16.26 -17.11
N LEU A 223 -10.94 16.23 -16.93
CA LEU A 223 -10.28 16.89 -15.80
C LEU A 223 -10.20 18.41 -16.04
N ASN A 224 -10.62 19.21 -15.05
CA ASN A 224 -10.68 20.66 -15.15
C ASN A 224 -9.32 21.31 -14.82
N GLY A 225 -8.29 20.93 -15.57
CA GLY A 225 -6.93 21.44 -15.43
C GLY A 225 -6.13 20.82 -14.28
N VAL A 226 -6.62 19.73 -13.69
CA VAL A 226 -5.92 18.96 -12.65
C VAL A 226 -5.41 17.66 -13.29
N PRO A 227 -4.10 17.50 -13.51
CA PRO A 227 -3.56 16.25 -14.03
C PRO A 227 -3.71 15.10 -13.03
N PRO A 228 -3.79 13.84 -13.50
CA PRO A 228 -3.81 12.67 -12.63
C PRO A 228 -2.46 12.49 -11.92
N ILE A 229 -2.49 11.84 -10.76
CA ILE A 229 -1.29 11.45 -10.02
C ILE A 229 -0.44 10.50 -10.87
N GLU A 230 0.86 10.76 -10.91
CA GLU A 230 1.84 9.89 -11.57
C GLU A 230 3.00 9.59 -10.62
N ILE A 231 3.27 8.31 -10.39
CA ILE A 231 4.36 7.86 -9.52
C ILE A 231 5.46 7.23 -10.38
N GLU A 232 6.65 7.83 -10.36
CA GLU A 232 7.85 7.22 -10.92
C GLU A 232 8.68 6.57 -9.80
N MET A 233 8.98 5.29 -9.97
CA MET A 233 9.76 4.52 -9.00
C MET A 233 11.12 4.12 -9.56
N THR A 234 12.16 4.30 -8.75
CA THR A 234 13.52 3.85 -9.08
C THR A 234 14.09 3.03 -7.95
N PHE A 235 14.52 1.80 -8.26
CA PHE A 235 15.26 0.98 -7.30
C PHE A 235 16.64 1.60 -7.03
N VAL A 236 16.99 1.79 -5.76
CA VAL A 236 18.25 2.43 -5.37
C VAL A 236 19.29 1.38 -4.97
N LYS A 237 18.97 0.56 -3.97
CA LYS A 237 19.89 -0.44 -3.40
C LYS A 237 19.14 -1.46 -2.55
N TYR A 238 19.83 -2.54 -2.18
CA TYR A 238 19.38 -3.42 -1.10
C TYR A 238 19.98 -2.97 0.23
N ASN A 239 19.22 -3.17 1.31
CA ASN A 239 19.67 -3.09 2.69
C ASN A 239 19.64 -4.50 3.31
N SER A 240 20.60 -4.78 4.19
CA SER A 240 20.59 -5.98 5.02
C SER A 240 20.19 -5.59 6.43
N VAL A 241 19.13 -6.23 6.92
CA VAL A 241 18.54 -5.98 8.24
C VAL A 241 18.42 -7.27 9.03
N ARG A 242 17.89 -7.18 10.25
CA ARG A 242 17.51 -8.35 11.05
C ARG A 242 16.06 -8.20 11.46
N ASP A 243 15.31 -9.30 11.39
CA ASP A 243 13.96 -9.37 11.93
C ASP A 243 13.98 -9.27 13.47
N GLU A 244 12.79 -9.22 14.09
CA GLU A 244 12.64 -9.17 15.55
C GLU A 244 13.24 -10.39 16.27
N SER A 245 13.37 -11.52 15.56
CA SER A 245 13.99 -12.75 16.06
C SER A 245 15.52 -12.78 15.86
N GLY A 246 16.09 -11.73 15.26
CA GLY A 246 17.51 -11.61 14.95
C GLY A 246 17.95 -12.36 13.69
N ASN A 247 17.02 -12.97 12.95
CA ASN A 247 17.33 -13.60 11.67
C ASN A 247 17.63 -12.50 10.65
N PRO A 248 18.68 -12.67 9.84
CA PRO A 248 19.02 -11.68 8.84
C PRO A 248 17.95 -11.65 7.73
N ALA A 249 17.58 -10.47 7.24
CA ALA A 249 16.66 -10.25 6.14
C ALA A 249 17.25 -9.23 5.14
N VAL A 250 16.74 -9.21 3.92
CA VAL A 250 17.17 -8.26 2.88
C VAL A 250 15.95 -7.49 2.37
N THR A 251 16.06 -6.17 2.40
CA THR A 251 14.99 -5.25 2.02
C THR A 251 15.47 -4.35 0.88
N GLY A 252 14.55 -3.88 0.05
CA GLY A 252 14.86 -2.94 -1.02
C GLY A 252 14.68 -1.49 -0.56
N VAL A 253 15.52 -0.59 -1.07
CA VAL A 253 15.35 0.86 -0.97
C VAL A 253 14.95 1.39 -2.33
N TYR A 254 13.85 2.13 -2.37
CA TYR A 254 13.29 2.70 -3.59
C TYR A 254 13.19 4.22 -3.45
N ARG A 255 13.33 4.92 -4.56
CA ARG A 255 13.04 6.34 -4.64
C ARG A 255 11.79 6.54 -5.47
N ALA A 256 10.79 7.15 -4.85
CA ALA A 256 9.53 7.56 -5.45
C ALA A 256 9.59 9.04 -5.82
N VAL A 257 9.13 9.36 -7.03
CA VAL A 257 8.83 10.71 -7.47
C VAL A 257 7.35 10.77 -7.79
N VAL A 258 6.60 11.47 -6.95
CA VAL A 258 5.14 11.56 -7.09
C VAL A 258 4.78 12.91 -7.65
N ASN A 259 4.16 12.91 -8.82
CA ASN A 259 3.71 14.09 -9.53
C ASN A 259 2.20 14.27 -9.36
N HIS A 260 1.76 15.54 -9.45
CA HIS A 260 0.35 15.93 -9.59
C HIS A 260 -0.56 15.58 -8.41
N ILE A 261 -0.01 15.45 -7.20
CA ILE A 261 -0.86 15.25 -6.01
C ILE A 261 -1.82 16.46 -5.86
N PRO A 262 -3.13 16.22 -5.71
CA PRO A 262 -4.11 17.29 -5.53
C PRO A 262 -3.91 17.97 -4.17
N ILE A 263 -3.57 19.26 -4.15
CA ILE A 263 -3.36 20.05 -2.91
C ILE A 263 -4.34 21.21 -2.85
N ALA A 264 -5.10 21.30 -1.76
CA ALA A 264 -6.13 22.33 -1.61
C ALA A 264 -5.90 23.22 -0.38
N THR A 265 -6.70 24.29 -0.29
CA THR A 265 -6.67 25.18 0.88
C THR A 265 -7.57 24.56 1.93
N THR A 266 -6.98 24.09 3.03
CA THR A 266 -7.71 23.44 4.12
C THR A 266 -7.93 24.39 5.30
N GLN A 267 -9.01 24.15 6.04
CA GLN A 267 -9.26 24.81 7.30
C GLN A 267 -8.51 24.11 8.44
N LYS A 268 -8.48 24.75 9.62
CA LYS A 268 -7.92 24.10 10.82
C LYS A 268 -9.02 23.24 11.43
N THR A 269 -8.77 21.95 11.57
CA THR A 269 -9.72 21.04 12.20
C THR A 269 -9.77 21.25 13.71
N LYS A 270 -10.80 20.71 14.35
CA LYS A 270 -10.82 20.52 15.79
C LYS A 270 -9.90 19.36 16.19
N ASP A 271 -9.61 19.26 17.48
CA ASP A 271 -9.10 18.02 18.04
C ASP A 271 -10.26 17.03 18.12
N PHE A 272 -10.16 15.91 17.42
CA PHE A 272 -11.14 14.83 17.43
C PHE A 272 -10.50 13.49 17.82
N ALA A 273 -11.35 12.58 18.31
CA ALA A 273 -10.91 11.26 18.72
C ALA A 273 -10.70 10.35 17.51
N ILE A 274 -9.69 9.49 17.60
CA ILE A 274 -9.47 8.39 16.66
C ILE A 274 -9.92 7.07 17.32
N PRO A 275 -10.53 6.13 16.58
CA PRO A 275 -10.82 4.80 17.07
C PRO A 275 -9.55 4.13 17.62
N ARG A 276 -9.70 3.32 18.67
CA ARG A 276 -8.59 2.61 19.29
C ARG A 276 -8.35 1.31 18.56
N ARG A 277 -7.10 1.07 18.18
CA ARG A 277 -6.68 -0.24 17.72
C ARG A 277 -6.78 -1.25 18.87
N TYR A 278 -7.13 -2.50 18.54
CA TYR A 278 -7.26 -3.57 19.54
C TYR A 278 -5.98 -3.84 20.35
N ASP A 279 -4.79 -3.51 19.81
CA ASP A 279 -3.50 -3.64 20.51
C ASP A 279 -3.20 -2.49 21.50
N ASP A 280 -4.15 -1.55 21.70
CA ASP A 280 -4.06 -0.35 22.55
C ASP A 280 -2.86 0.56 22.24
N THR A 281 -2.24 0.40 21.06
CA THR A 281 -1.24 1.34 20.58
C THR A 281 -1.96 2.52 19.92
N ARG A 282 -1.89 3.70 20.56
CA ARG A 282 -2.27 4.97 19.91
C ARG A 282 -1.12 5.48 19.04
N ASP A 283 -0.49 4.57 18.32
CA ASP A 283 0.60 4.91 17.42
C ASP A 283 0.01 5.63 16.21
N LYS A 284 0.03 6.96 16.26
CA LYS A 284 -0.50 7.83 15.20
C LYS A 284 0.21 7.59 13.87
N ASP A 285 1.43 7.05 13.89
CA ASP A 285 2.21 6.78 12.69
C ASP A 285 1.67 5.57 11.90
N ARG A 286 0.83 4.73 12.54
CA ARG A 286 0.15 3.58 11.92
C ARG A 286 -1.28 3.89 11.49
N TYR A 287 -1.79 5.08 11.82
CA TYR A 287 -3.17 5.47 11.52
C TYR A 287 -3.28 5.91 10.06
N VAL A 288 -4.22 5.32 9.32
CA VAL A 288 -4.41 5.57 7.88
C VAL A 288 -5.53 6.57 7.59
N GLY A 289 -6.45 6.77 8.54
CA GLY A 289 -7.52 7.75 8.42
C GLY A 289 -7.13 9.20 8.74
N PRO A 290 -8.11 10.08 8.95
CA PRO A 290 -7.86 11.50 9.17
C PRO A 290 -7.30 11.83 10.56
N LEU A 291 -6.44 12.85 10.65
CA LEU A 291 -5.89 13.34 11.92
C LEU A 291 -6.03 14.86 12.04
N PRO A 292 -6.16 15.40 13.26
CA PRO A 292 -6.22 16.84 13.44
C PRO A 292 -5.02 17.57 12.85
N HIS A 293 -5.24 18.73 12.21
CA HIS A 293 -4.18 19.54 11.64
C HIS A 293 -4.47 21.05 11.66
N ASP A 294 -3.41 21.84 11.51
CA ASP A 294 -3.52 23.29 11.39
C ASP A 294 -4.02 23.72 9.99
N LYS A 295 -4.37 24.99 9.86
CA LYS A 295 -4.88 25.58 8.61
C LYS A 295 -3.86 25.42 7.47
N ASN A 296 -4.36 25.15 6.26
CA ASN A 296 -3.60 24.94 5.02
C ASN A 296 -2.64 23.74 5.05
N ILE A 297 -2.79 22.83 6.00
CA ILE A 297 -2.08 21.55 6.02
C ILE A 297 -2.87 20.53 5.20
N ASN A 298 -2.20 19.86 4.29
CA ASN A 298 -2.70 18.69 3.58
C ASN A 298 -1.93 17.47 4.09
N GLN A 299 -2.64 16.43 4.50
CA GLN A 299 -2.08 15.20 5.01
C GLN A 299 -2.00 14.17 3.89
N LEU A 300 -0.79 13.97 3.38
CA LEU A 300 -0.51 12.96 2.38
C LEU A 300 -0.24 11.63 3.06
N LEU A 301 -0.81 10.58 2.53
CA LEU A 301 -0.58 9.23 2.96
C LEU A 301 0.04 8.43 1.82
N PHE A 302 1.20 7.85 2.09
CA PHE A 302 1.90 6.94 1.20
C PHE A 302 1.68 5.55 1.77
N VAL A 303 1.05 4.69 0.97
CA VAL A 303 0.67 3.34 1.38
C VAL A 303 1.37 2.36 0.46
N ALA A 304 2.28 1.59 1.03
CA ALA A 304 3.04 0.58 0.30
C ALA A 304 2.68 -0.81 0.81
N LYS A 305 2.31 -1.71 -0.10
CA LYS A 305 2.24 -3.14 0.18
C LYS A 305 3.58 -3.77 -0.13
N VAL A 306 4.18 -4.44 0.83
CA VAL A 306 5.49 -5.08 0.70
C VAL A 306 5.30 -6.57 0.95
N ALA A 307 5.64 -7.40 -0.04
CA ALA A 307 5.47 -8.84 0.04
C ALA A 307 6.83 -9.55 0.12
N ALA A 308 6.89 -10.64 0.89
CA ALA A 308 8.02 -11.54 0.86
C ALA A 308 8.10 -12.20 -0.53
N ASN A 309 9.32 -12.34 -1.05
CA ASN A 309 9.52 -13.04 -2.32
C ASN A 309 9.31 -14.54 -2.17
N GLU A 310 9.57 -15.07 -0.97
CA GLU A 310 9.46 -16.50 -0.66
C GLU A 310 8.00 -16.95 -0.48
N ASP A 311 7.16 -16.11 0.10
CA ASP A 311 5.71 -16.32 0.24
C ASP A 311 4.97 -14.98 0.02
N PRO A 312 4.34 -14.77 -1.15
CA PRO A 312 3.58 -13.55 -1.41
C PRO A 312 2.38 -13.32 -0.48
N ASN A 313 1.96 -14.34 0.29
CA ASN A 313 0.92 -14.20 1.30
C ASN A 313 1.46 -13.63 2.62
N ASP A 314 2.78 -13.64 2.83
CA ASP A 314 3.44 -12.91 3.90
C ASP A 314 3.77 -11.50 3.40
N PHE A 315 2.89 -10.56 3.72
CA PHE A 315 3.01 -9.16 3.32
C PHE A 315 2.71 -8.22 4.46
N TYR A 316 3.24 -7.01 4.32
CA TYR A 316 3.12 -5.92 5.28
C TYR A 316 2.63 -4.67 4.56
N TRP A 317 1.83 -3.89 5.27
CA TRP A 317 1.44 -2.55 4.85
C TRP A 317 2.32 -1.55 5.57
N LEU A 318 3.04 -0.74 4.79
CA LEU A 318 3.86 0.34 5.28
C LEU A 318 3.16 1.65 5.00
N ILE A 319 2.98 2.44 6.05
CA ILE A 319 2.27 3.70 6.01
C ILE A 319 3.25 4.81 6.35
N HIS A 320 3.29 5.84 5.51
CA HIS A 320 4.01 7.07 5.81
C HIS A 320 3.09 8.26 5.61
N ARG A 321 2.93 9.06 6.67
CA ARG A 321 2.16 10.31 6.62
C ARG A 321 3.11 11.49 6.48
N GLN A 322 2.84 12.35 5.50
CA GLN A 322 3.55 13.60 5.30
C GLN A 322 2.57 14.76 5.30
N SER A 323 2.73 15.68 6.26
CA SER A 323 1.98 16.93 6.28
C SER A 323 2.70 17.99 5.44
N ILE A 324 1.99 18.62 4.52
CA ILE A 324 2.53 19.69 3.67
C ILE A 324 1.66 20.94 3.72
N GLN A 325 2.30 22.12 3.71
CA GLN A 325 1.60 23.38 3.56
C GLN A 325 1.45 23.71 2.08
N LYS A 326 0.24 24.13 1.66
CA LYS A 326 -0.02 24.52 0.26
C LYS A 326 0.95 25.59 -0.28
N ILE A 327 1.43 26.48 0.58
CA ILE A 327 2.28 27.63 0.18
C ILE A 327 3.69 27.17 -0.18
N ASP A 328 4.15 26.04 0.37
CA ASP A 328 5.51 25.53 0.17
C ASP A 328 5.68 24.74 -1.14
N PHE A 329 4.57 24.39 -1.81
CA PHE A 329 4.55 23.57 -3.02
C PHE A 329 3.80 24.24 -4.18
N PRO A 330 4.43 25.19 -4.90
CA PRO A 330 3.88 25.78 -6.13
C PRO A 330 3.96 24.83 -7.34
N GLY A 331 4.54 23.63 -7.17
CA GLY A 331 4.68 22.58 -8.18
C GLY A 331 4.58 21.20 -7.51
N SER A 332 3.92 20.28 -8.20
CA SER A 332 3.28 19.08 -7.65
C SER A 332 4.18 17.84 -7.54
N VAL A 333 5.49 18.03 -7.33
CA VAL A 333 6.45 16.92 -7.32
C VAL A 333 6.97 16.69 -5.91
N ILE A 334 6.71 15.50 -5.37
CA ILE A 334 7.21 15.05 -4.07
C ILE A 334 8.25 13.96 -4.29
N HIS A 335 9.42 14.16 -3.70
CA HIS A 335 10.48 13.16 -3.69
C HIS A 335 10.46 12.43 -2.35
N MET A 336 10.42 11.12 -2.40
CA MET A 336 10.45 10.25 -1.24
C MET A 336 11.46 9.13 -1.44
N GLU A 337 12.21 8.81 -0.39
CA GLU A 337 12.96 7.57 -0.30
C GLU A 337 12.15 6.63 0.59
N ILE A 338 11.82 5.46 0.06
CA ILE A 338 11.10 4.40 0.75
C ILE A 338 12.11 3.32 1.09
N ASP A 339 12.48 3.25 2.36
CA ASP A 339 13.36 2.22 2.90
C ASP A 339 12.50 1.18 3.63
N PHE A 340 12.56 -0.07 3.19
CA PHE A 340 11.81 -1.18 3.78
C PHE A 340 12.55 -1.86 4.94
N SER A 341 13.66 -1.29 5.41
CA SER A 341 14.52 -1.81 6.49
C SER A 341 13.87 -1.86 7.86
#